data_AF-A0A1W6A3U8-F1
#
_entry.id   AF-A0A1W6A3U8-F1
#
_cell.length_a   1.000
_cell.length_b   1.000
_cell.length_c   1.000
_cell.angle_alpha   90.00
_cell.angle_beta   90.00
_cell.angle_gamma   90.00
#
_symmetry.space_group_name_H-M   'P 1'
#
loop_
_entity.id
_entity.type
_entity.pdbx_description
1 polymer ?
#
loop_
_entity_poly.entity_id
_entity_poly.type
_entity_poly.pdbx_seq_one_letter_code
_entity_poly.pdbx_strand_id
1 'polypeptide(L)'
;MAEVTTFGIREAIQRFEALGRSVKTIENVALKKGAGVVRDALEQDSPVSAHPKPPSSKESWRTGTHARDEVLLGKIKTQNGVKSMSVGWERDDNSPHFYMKFQNWGTSKMPHPPHKGFIEKTVTHTEVKAVHEMRNVFAAALHIV
;
A
#
# COMPACT_ATOMS: atom_id res chain seq x y z
N MET A 1 12.76 25.46 -48.02
CA MET A 1 12.91 25.88 -46.62
C MET A 1 11.80 25.21 -45.83
N ALA A 2 12.13 24.38 -44.86
CA ALA A 2 11.13 23.76 -44.00
C ALA A 2 10.74 24.78 -42.92
N GLU A 3 9.50 25.26 -42.96
CA GLU A 3 8.95 26.12 -41.93
C GLU A 3 8.52 25.24 -40.75
N VAL A 4 9.39 25.12 -39.75
CA VAL A 4 9.03 24.49 -38.48
C VAL A 4 8.31 25.56 -37.66
N THR A 5 6.98 25.51 -37.64
CA THR A 5 6.14 26.48 -36.94
C THR A 5 6.38 26.39 -35.42
N THR A 6 6.76 27.52 -34.83
CA THR A 6 7.06 27.70 -33.39
C THR A 6 5.88 27.39 -32.46
N PHE A 7 4.67 27.23 -33.02
CA PHE A 7 3.44 26.96 -32.30
C PHE A 7 3.47 25.61 -31.56
N GLY A 8 3.99 24.55 -32.22
CA GLY A 8 4.05 23.21 -31.61
C GLY A 8 5.10 23.07 -30.50
N ILE A 9 6.22 23.79 -30.59
CA ILE A 9 7.29 23.74 -29.57
C ILE A 9 6.83 24.40 -28.27
N ARG A 10 6.11 25.53 -28.35
CA ARG A 10 5.59 26.21 -27.17
C ARG A 10 4.56 25.36 -26.43
N GLU A 11 3.67 24.69 -27.18
CA GLU A 11 2.71 23.75 -26.62
C GLU A 11 3.42 22.55 -25.98
N ALA A 12 4.46 22.01 -26.62
CA ALA A 12 5.27 20.94 -26.04
C ALA A 12 5.95 21.37 -24.73
N ILE A 13 6.57 22.56 -24.68
CA ILE A 13 7.19 23.11 -23.46
C ILE A 13 6.14 23.26 -22.35
N GLN A 14 4.96 23.82 -22.65
CA GLN A 14 3.88 23.97 -21.69
C GLN A 14 3.39 22.61 -21.15
N ARG A 15 3.27 21.60 -22.01
CA ARG A 15 2.93 20.23 -21.59
C ARG A 15 4.01 19.62 -20.71
N PHE A 16 5.28 19.76 -21.05
CA PHE A 16 6.41 19.28 -20.23
C PHE A 16 6.45 19.97 -18.86
N GLU A 17 6.25 21.29 -18.80
CA GLU A 17 6.18 22.02 -17.53
C GLU A 17 4.97 21.60 -16.69
N ALA A 18 3.80 21.44 -17.30
CA ALA A 18 2.59 20.96 -16.61
C ALA A 18 2.77 19.53 -16.09
N LEU A 19 3.44 18.67 -16.86
CA LEU A 19 3.86 17.34 -16.42
C LEU A 19 4.74 17.44 -15.18
N GLY A 20 5.82 18.22 -15.25
CA GLY A 20 6.76 18.41 -14.15
C GLY A 20 6.09 18.89 -12.86
N ARG A 21 5.13 19.81 -12.97
CA ARG A 21 4.35 20.33 -11.82
C ARG A 21 3.40 19.27 -11.23
N SER A 22 2.92 18.34 -12.03
CA SER A 22 1.94 17.32 -11.61
C SER A 22 2.54 15.99 -11.21
N VAL A 23 3.78 15.66 -11.61
CA VAL A 23 4.45 14.37 -11.30
C VAL A 23 4.36 14.02 -9.81
N LYS A 24 4.66 14.98 -8.92
CA LYS A 24 4.62 14.73 -7.47
C LYS A 24 3.24 14.28 -7.00
N THR A 25 2.18 14.88 -7.55
CA THR A 25 0.79 14.55 -7.23
C THR A 25 0.42 13.21 -7.83
N ILE A 26 0.76 12.96 -9.09
CA ILE A 26 0.51 11.69 -9.79
C ILE A 26 1.17 10.52 -9.05
N GLU A 27 2.44 10.65 -8.69
CA GLU A 27 3.18 9.66 -7.90
C GLU A 27 2.49 9.37 -6.56
N ASN A 28 2.02 10.41 -5.86
CA ASN A 28 1.35 10.23 -4.58
C ASN A 28 -0.01 9.52 -4.74
N VAL A 29 -0.75 9.83 -5.80
CA VAL A 29 -2.02 9.17 -6.12
C VAL A 29 -1.77 7.72 -6.52
N ALA A 30 -0.79 7.47 -7.38
CA ALA A 30 -0.39 6.13 -7.80
C ALA A 30 -0.01 5.28 -6.58
N LEU A 31 0.88 5.78 -5.72
CA LEU A 31 1.32 5.10 -4.52
C LEU A 31 0.15 4.76 -3.57
N LYS A 32 -0.79 5.69 -3.38
CA LYS A 32 -2.02 5.42 -2.60
C LYS A 32 -2.91 4.35 -3.22
N LYS A 33 -3.02 4.31 -4.55
CA LYS A 33 -3.80 3.30 -5.28
C LYS A 33 -3.18 1.91 -5.15
N GLY A 34 -1.87 1.79 -5.37
CA GLY A 34 -1.14 0.54 -5.15
C GLY A 34 -1.23 0.06 -3.70
N ALA A 35 -1.03 0.97 -2.74
CA ALA A 35 -1.16 0.67 -1.32
C ALA A 35 -2.57 0.20 -0.93
N GLY A 36 -3.61 0.78 -1.55
CA GLY A 36 -5.00 0.35 -1.37
C GLY A 36 -5.23 -1.11 -1.78
N VAL A 37 -4.64 -1.56 -2.90
CA VAL A 37 -4.74 -2.96 -3.33
C VAL A 37 -4.17 -3.92 -2.28
N VAL A 38 -2.98 -3.60 -1.75
CA VAL A 38 -2.33 -4.41 -0.72
C VAL A 38 -3.14 -4.40 0.57
N ARG A 39 -3.67 -3.23 0.97
CA ARG A 39 -4.53 -3.09 2.14
C ARG A 39 -5.76 -3.99 2.00
N ASP A 40 -6.52 -3.86 0.92
CA ASP A 40 -7.77 -4.60 0.71
C ASP A 40 -7.54 -6.13 0.76
N ALA A 41 -6.42 -6.59 0.20
CA ALA A 41 -6.05 -8.00 0.29
C ALA A 41 -5.63 -8.42 1.69
N LEU A 42 -4.92 -7.56 2.45
CA LEU A 42 -4.61 -7.84 3.85
C LEU A 42 -5.88 -7.89 4.71
N GLU A 43 -6.87 -7.03 4.46
CA GLU A 43 -8.18 -7.07 5.14
C GLU A 43 -8.91 -8.39 4.83
N GLN A 44 -8.78 -8.91 3.60
CA GLN A 44 -9.40 -10.16 3.20
C GLN A 44 -8.68 -11.42 3.76
N ASP A 45 -7.36 -11.45 3.70
CA ASP A 45 -6.55 -12.64 4.00
C ASP A 45 -6.15 -12.75 5.48
N SER A 46 -6.30 -11.67 6.24
CA SER A 46 -5.90 -11.62 7.64
C SER A 46 -6.66 -12.67 8.47
N PRO A 47 -5.95 -13.41 9.35
CA PRO A 47 -6.58 -14.41 10.20
C PRO A 47 -7.62 -13.78 11.14
N VAL A 48 -8.78 -14.42 11.26
CA VAL A 48 -9.81 -14.02 12.21
C VAL A 48 -10.21 -15.18 13.11
N SER A 49 -10.47 -14.88 14.38
CA SER A 49 -11.16 -15.78 15.29
C SER A 49 -12.67 -15.66 15.13
N ALA A 50 -13.44 -16.65 15.58
CA ALA A 50 -14.91 -16.58 15.57
C ALA A 50 -15.45 -15.37 16.35
N HIS A 51 -14.78 -15.02 17.45
CA HIS A 51 -15.10 -13.86 18.27
C HIS A 51 -13.82 -13.07 18.56
N PRO A 52 -13.82 -11.74 18.36
CA PRO A 52 -12.71 -10.89 18.77
C PRO A 52 -12.65 -10.82 20.29
N LYS A 53 -11.44 -10.77 20.84
CA LYS A 53 -11.23 -10.79 22.29
C LYS A 53 -11.33 -9.36 22.85
N PRO A 54 -12.17 -9.10 23.86
CA PRO A 54 -12.25 -7.79 24.49
C PRO A 54 -10.97 -7.48 25.31
N PRO A 55 -10.76 -6.20 25.69
CA PRO A 55 -9.74 -5.81 26.66
C PRO A 55 -9.88 -6.61 27.96
N SER A 56 -8.76 -6.98 28.54
CA SER A 56 -8.69 -7.59 29.88
C SER A 56 -7.59 -6.94 30.71
N SER A 57 -7.60 -7.14 32.03
CA SER A 57 -6.57 -6.57 32.92
C SER A 57 -5.13 -6.97 32.53
N LYS A 58 -4.92 -8.16 31.97
CA LYS A 58 -3.59 -8.63 31.51
C LYS A 58 -3.26 -8.21 30.08
N GLU A 59 -4.28 -7.91 29.28
CA GLU A 59 -4.17 -7.62 27.85
C GLU A 59 -5.06 -6.43 27.52
N SER A 60 -4.72 -5.28 28.12
CA SER A 60 -5.46 -4.02 27.98
C SER A 60 -5.35 -3.41 26.59
N TRP A 61 -4.35 -3.82 25.81
CA TRP A 61 -4.12 -3.41 24.42
C TRP A 61 -5.13 -4.01 23.43
N ARG A 62 -6.01 -4.93 23.86
CA ARG A 62 -7.08 -5.44 23.01
C ARG A 62 -8.24 -4.47 22.92
N THR A 63 -8.84 -4.41 21.75
CA THR A 63 -9.95 -3.51 21.40
C THR A 63 -11.30 -4.21 21.36
N GLY A 64 -11.33 -5.53 21.21
CA GLY A 64 -12.57 -6.25 20.86
C GLY A 64 -12.90 -6.19 19.36
N THR A 65 -11.98 -5.72 18.51
CA THR A 65 -12.08 -5.75 17.03
C THR A 65 -11.07 -6.73 16.43
N HIS A 66 -11.19 -7.05 15.14
CA HIS A 66 -10.18 -7.84 14.43
C HIS A 66 -9.15 -6.93 13.76
N ALA A 67 -7.91 -7.40 13.70
CA ALA A 67 -6.83 -6.69 13.01
C ALA A 67 -7.14 -6.42 11.53
N ARG A 68 -7.87 -7.33 10.89
CA ARG A 68 -8.27 -7.17 9.49
C ARG A 68 -9.12 -5.93 9.25
N ASP A 69 -9.86 -5.47 10.27
CA ASP A 69 -10.76 -4.33 10.13
C ASP A 69 -9.99 -3.00 10.33
N GLU A 70 -8.71 -3.08 10.73
CA GLU A 70 -7.85 -1.96 11.11
C GLU A 70 -6.48 -2.03 10.40
N VAL A 71 -6.46 -2.38 9.10
CA VAL A 71 -5.21 -2.36 8.32
C VAL A 71 -4.78 -0.91 8.04
N LEU A 72 -3.58 -0.55 8.49
CA LEU A 72 -3.09 0.82 8.44
C LEU A 72 -2.47 1.18 7.09
N LEU A 73 -2.70 2.42 6.64
CA LEU A 73 -1.96 3.05 5.55
C LEU A 73 -1.01 4.09 6.12
N GLY A 74 0.29 3.90 5.89
CA GLY A 74 1.33 4.81 6.34
C GLY A 74 1.32 6.13 5.59
N LYS A 75 2.13 7.08 6.09
CA LYS A 75 2.42 8.32 5.38
C LYS A 75 3.37 8.05 4.22
N ILE A 76 3.28 8.85 3.16
CA ILE A 76 4.27 8.81 2.07
C ILE A 76 5.60 9.33 2.61
N LYS A 77 6.62 8.47 2.56
CA LYS A 77 8.01 8.78 2.90
C LYS A 77 8.79 8.95 1.59
N THR A 78 9.74 9.89 1.55
CA THR A 78 10.65 10.07 0.41
C THR A 78 12.07 9.91 0.91
N GLN A 79 12.80 8.96 0.34
CA GLN A 79 14.21 8.71 0.65
C GLN A 79 14.98 8.55 -0.66
N ASN A 80 16.06 9.31 -0.84
CA ASN A 80 16.90 9.29 -2.04
C ASN A 80 16.10 9.43 -3.35
N GLY A 81 15.09 10.30 -3.36
CA GLY A 81 14.21 10.51 -4.52
C GLY A 81 13.15 9.44 -4.75
N VAL A 82 13.15 8.34 -3.98
CA VAL A 82 12.15 7.27 -4.07
C VAL A 82 11.05 7.51 -3.05
N LYS A 83 9.79 7.46 -3.52
CA LYS A 83 8.61 7.51 -2.65
C LYS A 83 8.18 6.12 -2.25
N SER A 84 7.85 5.96 -0.98
CA SER A 84 7.34 4.72 -0.40
C SER A 84 6.21 5.00 0.57
N MET A 85 5.34 4.01 0.76
CA MET A 85 4.27 4.01 1.73
C MET A 85 4.20 2.62 2.35
N SER A 86 4.17 2.56 3.68
CA SER A 86 3.95 1.30 4.39
C SER A 86 2.48 0.94 4.40
N VAL A 87 2.18 -0.36 4.33
CA VAL A 87 0.83 -0.91 4.46
C VAL A 87 0.85 -1.95 5.58
N GLY A 88 -0.11 -1.88 6.49
CA GLY A 88 -0.17 -2.70 7.69
C GLY A 88 0.69 -2.13 8.84
N TRP A 89 1.18 -3.03 9.69
CA TRP A 89 1.82 -2.70 10.96
C TRP A 89 3.34 -2.58 10.82
N GLU A 90 3.89 -1.41 11.15
CA GLU A 90 5.34 -1.17 11.12
C GLU A 90 6.05 -1.81 12.34
N ARG A 91 7.38 -1.92 12.27
CA ARG A 91 8.19 -2.57 13.32
C ARG A 91 8.04 -1.88 14.69
N ASP A 92 8.00 -0.56 14.70
CA ASP A 92 7.87 0.32 15.86
C ASP A 92 6.41 0.55 16.29
N ASP A 93 5.44 0.00 15.57
CA ASP A 93 4.03 0.10 15.90
C ASP A 93 3.71 -0.58 17.24
N ASN A 94 3.09 0.16 18.15
CA ASN A 94 2.61 -0.28 19.46
C ASN A 94 1.09 -0.05 19.64
N SER A 95 0.38 0.27 18.56
CA SER A 95 -1.07 0.40 18.52
C SER A 95 -1.76 -0.96 18.74
N PRO A 96 -3.07 -0.99 18.98
CA PRO A 96 -3.83 -2.22 18.88
C PRO A 96 -3.49 -2.98 17.60
N HIS A 97 -3.48 -4.31 17.67
CA HIS A 97 -3.08 -5.17 16.55
C HIS A 97 -1.58 -5.16 16.18
N PHE A 98 -0.70 -4.53 16.98
CA PHE A 98 0.76 -4.59 16.77
C PHE A 98 1.32 -6.00 16.58
N TYR A 99 0.66 -7.02 17.12
CA TYR A 99 1.09 -8.42 17.01
C TYR A 99 1.08 -8.96 15.57
N MET A 100 0.39 -8.29 14.66
CA MET A 100 0.34 -8.64 13.25
C MET A 100 1.67 -8.45 12.53
N LYS A 101 2.57 -7.60 13.06
CA LYS A 101 3.93 -7.43 12.51
C LYS A 101 4.81 -8.67 12.71
N PHE A 102 4.44 -9.57 13.62
CA PHE A 102 5.20 -10.78 13.87
C PHE A 102 4.84 -11.85 12.85
N GLN A 103 5.86 -12.39 12.17
CA GLN A 103 5.70 -13.57 11.34
C GLN A 103 5.36 -14.78 12.22
N ASN A 104 4.11 -15.24 12.15
CA ASN A 104 3.65 -16.40 12.89
C ASN A 104 4.03 -17.68 12.13
N TRP A 105 5.04 -18.39 12.63
CA TRP A 105 5.50 -19.67 12.07
C TRP A 105 4.72 -20.89 12.57
N GLY A 106 3.79 -20.69 13.50
CA GLY A 106 3.06 -21.74 14.20
C GLY A 106 3.59 -21.99 15.61
N THR A 107 3.15 -23.07 16.21
CA THR A 107 3.62 -23.53 17.52
C THR A 107 4.22 -24.92 17.37
N SER A 108 4.97 -25.41 18.35
CA SER A 108 5.50 -26.79 18.34
C SER A 108 4.43 -27.86 18.14
N LYS A 109 3.18 -27.58 18.55
CA LYS A 109 2.02 -28.47 18.39
C LYS A 109 1.29 -28.31 17.05
N MET A 110 1.48 -27.17 16.37
CA MET A 110 0.88 -26.85 15.06
C MET A 110 1.90 -26.08 14.21
N PRO A 111 2.85 -26.77 13.57
CA PRO A 111 3.98 -26.15 12.85
C PRO A 111 3.60 -25.53 11.49
N HIS A 112 2.40 -25.83 10.98
CA HIS A 112 1.89 -25.34 9.70
C HIS A 112 0.47 -24.76 9.86
N PRO A 113 0.28 -23.66 10.61
CA PRO A 113 -1.03 -23.04 10.71
C PRO A 113 -1.50 -22.54 9.34
N PRO A 114 -2.82 -22.52 9.07
CA PRO A 114 -3.37 -22.17 7.76
C PRO A 114 -2.86 -20.82 7.22
N HIS A 115 -2.66 -19.86 8.12
CA HIS A 115 -2.23 -18.50 7.79
C HIS A 115 -0.73 -18.25 8.00
N LYS A 116 0.09 -19.31 7.99
CA LYS A 116 1.55 -19.18 8.06
C LYS A 116 2.04 -18.27 6.94
N GLY A 117 2.69 -17.17 7.33
CA GLY A 117 3.22 -16.16 6.41
C GLY A 117 2.19 -15.51 5.50
N PHE A 118 0.98 -15.26 6.00
CA PHE A 118 -0.07 -14.64 5.20
C PHE A 118 0.36 -13.29 4.62
N ILE A 119 1.05 -12.42 5.38
CA ILE A 119 1.49 -11.10 4.88
C ILE A 119 2.36 -11.24 3.63
N GLU A 120 3.38 -12.11 3.67
CA GLU A 120 4.27 -12.34 2.54
C GLU A 120 3.49 -12.85 1.33
N LYS A 121 2.65 -13.88 1.52
CA LYS A 121 1.80 -14.43 0.47
C LYS A 121 0.86 -13.38 -0.11
N THR A 122 0.30 -12.52 0.74
CA THR A 122 -0.63 -11.45 0.35
C THR A 122 0.07 -10.41 -0.50
N VAL A 123 1.25 -9.96 -0.08
CA VAL A 123 2.07 -9.01 -0.83
C VAL A 123 2.50 -9.60 -2.18
N THR A 124 2.99 -10.84 -2.20
CA THR A 124 3.46 -11.48 -3.43
C THR A 124 2.36 -11.60 -4.49
N HIS A 125 1.16 -12.03 -4.13
CA HIS A 125 0.09 -12.21 -5.13
C HIS A 125 -0.58 -10.88 -5.53
N THR A 126 -0.47 -9.83 -4.71
CA THR A 126 -1.03 -8.50 -5.03
C THR A 126 -0.07 -7.60 -5.79
N GLU A 127 1.23 -7.90 -5.81
CA GLU A 127 2.27 -7.05 -6.40
C GLU A 127 1.93 -6.61 -7.83
N VAL A 128 1.60 -7.56 -8.71
CA VAL A 128 1.27 -7.27 -10.12
C VAL A 128 0.05 -6.35 -10.22
N LYS A 129 -0.98 -6.59 -9.40
CA LYS A 129 -2.20 -5.78 -9.39
C LYS A 129 -1.93 -4.37 -8.84
N ALA A 130 -1.14 -4.25 -7.78
CA ALA A 130 -0.75 -2.96 -7.20
C ALA A 130 0.04 -2.12 -8.20
N VAL A 131 1.02 -2.72 -8.90
CA VAL A 131 1.78 -2.07 -9.97
C VAL A 131 0.88 -1.66 -11.12
N HIS A 132 -0.09 -2.51 -11.50
CA HIS A 132 -1.06 -2.20 -12.53
C HIS A 132 -1.92 -0.97 -12.18
N GLU A 133 -2.44 -0.89 -10.96
CA GLU A 133 -3.21 0.26 -10.48
C GLU A 133 -2.35 1.54 -10.44
N MET A 134 -1.09 1.43 -9.99
CA MET A 134 -0.15 2.54 -10.04
C MET A 134 0.06 3.02 -11.48
N ARG A 135 0.30 2.10 -12.41
CA ARG A 135 0.47 2.38 -13.83
C ARG A 135 -0.77 3.05 -14.42
N ASN A 136 -1.97 2.60 -14.09
CA ASN A 136 -3.21 3.17 -14.61
C ASN A 136 -3.39 4.64 -14.21
N VAL A 137 -2.89 5.04 -13.03
CA VAL A 137 -2.85 6.45 -12.62
C VAL A 137 -1.92 7.27 -13.53
N PHE A 138 -0.74 6.75 -13.85
CA PHE A 138 0.18 7.42 -14.78
C PHE A 138 -0.38 7.46 -16.21
N ALA A 139 -0.95 6.37 -16.70
CA ALA A 139 -1.60 6.27 -18.00
C ALA A 139 -2.68 7.35 -18.18
N ALA A 140 -3.60 7.44 -17.21
CA ALA A 140 -4.67 8.44 -17.21
C ALA A 140 -4.14 9.88 -17.16
N ALA A 141 -3.09 10.14 -16.36
CA ALA A 141 -2.51 11.47 -16.23
C ALA A 141 -1.71 11.91 -17.46
N LEU A 142 -1.15 10.96 -18.20
CA LEU A 142 -0.36 11.21 -19.40
C LEU A 142 -1.17 11.11 -20.69
N HIS A 143 -2.47 10.78 -20.60
CA HIS A 143 -3.32 10.43 -21.74
C HIS A 143 -2.74 9.29 -22.60
N ILE A 144 -2.00 8.38 -21.97
CA ILE A 144 -1.44 7.18 -22.59
C ILE A 144 -2.42 6.05 -22.27
N VAL A 145 -3.52 6.00 -23.03
CA VAL A 145 -4.56 4.94 -23.11
C VAL A 145 -4.87 4.18 -21.82
#